data_AF-A0A9E3ZD05-F1
#
_entry.id   AF-A0A9E3ZD05-F1
#
_cell.length_a   1.000
_cell.length_b   1.000
_cell.length_c   1.000
_cell.angle_alpha   90.00
_cell.angle_beta   90.00
_cell.angle_gamma   90.00
#
_symmetry.space_group_name_H-M   'P 1'
#
loop_
_entity.id
_entity.type
_entity.pdbx_description
1 polymer ?
#
loop_
_entity_poly.entity_id
_entity_poly.type
_entity_poly.pdbx_seq_one_letter_code
_entity_poly.pdbx_strand_id
1 'polypeptide(L)'
;CLGSVISARAAVIGPFLSEIHYDNVGADSNEFVAVTGPAGFDWVGWQVVLYNGSDGAPYASAGVPDPATAIGAWAEAVVAFGGIQNGPDAVALISPHGVVAEFLAYEGPVAAIDGPAAGAVARLLPVVENGVAVGLSLQRQGSPADWDWVLASATQGLVNDGLVLERTSALPAPATWLLMLAALWGGFTRRSRVAVADGPGVLAG
;
A
#
# COMPACT_ATOMS: atom_id res chain seq x y z
N CYS A 1 5.66 -23.86 -25.17
CA CYS A 1 4.84 -22.93 -24.37
C CYS A 1 5.77 -22.16 -23.44
N LEU A 2 6.08 -20.90 -23.75
CA LEU A 2 6.86 -20.05 -22.85
C LEU A 2 5.98 -19.66 -21.66
N GLY A 3 6.29 -20.19 -20.48
CA GLY A 3 5.71 -19.73 -19.23
C GLY A 3 6.22 -18.32 -18.93
N SER A 4 5.36 -17.33 -19.13
CA SER A 4 5.56 -15.98 -18.61
C SER A 4 5.52 -16.05 -17.08
N VAL A 5 6.69 -16.01 -16.44
CA VAL A 5 6.78 -15.72 -15.01
C VAL A 5 6.43 -14.26 -14.83
N ILE A 6 5.15 -14.00 -14.55
CA ILE A 6 4.70 -12.68 -14.09
C ILE A 6 5.34 -12.48 -12.72
N SER A 7 6.47 -11.80 -12.68
CA SER A 7 7.08 -11.35 -11.45
C SER A 7 6.11 -10.37 -10.80
N ALA A 8 5.35 -10.82 -9.81
CA ALA A 8 4.58 -9.94 -8.95
C ALA A 8 5.59 -9.02 -8.23
N ARG A 9 5.81 -7.81 -8.77
CA ARG A 9 6.46 -6.76 -8.02
C ARG A 9 5.55 -6.46 -6.83
N ALA A 10 6.03 -6.72 -5.62
CA ALA A 10 5.42 -6.17 -4.42
C ALA A 10 5.37 -4.65 -4.60
N ALA A 11 4.17 -4.09 -4.76
CA ALA A 11 4.00 -2.65 -4.68
C ALA A 11 4.42 -2.23 -3.27
N VAL A 12 5.49 -1.44 -3.18
CA VAL A 12 5.81 -0.76 -1.92
C VAL A 12 4.79 0.36 -1.83
N ILE A 13 3.79 0.19 -0.97
CA ILE A 13 2.82 1.23 -0.67
C ILE A 13 3.58 2.24 0.20
N GLY A 14 3.77 3.45 -0.35
CA GLY A 14 4.29 4.59 0.42
C GLY A 14 3.26 5.06 1.44
N PRO A 15 3.59 6.09 2.25
CA PRO A 15 2.63 6.66 3.17
C PRO A 15 1.42 7.25 2.41
N PHE A 16 0.24 7.18 3.01
CA PHE A 16 -1.03 7.64 2.45
C PHE A 16 -1.94 8.20 3.54
N LEU A 17 -2.91 9.02 3.13
CA LEU A 17 -3.92 9.58 4.05
C LEU A 17 -4.90 8.47 4.46
N SER A 18 -4.95 8.12 5.74
CA SER A 18 -5.80 7.05 6.27
C SER A 18 -7.08 7.55 6.91
N GLU A 19 -7.04 8.65 7.64
CA GLU A 19 -8.19 9.13 8.42
C GLU A 19 -8.23 10.66 8.46
N ILE A 20 -9.42 11.24 8.44
CA ILE A 20 -9.64 12.70 8.49
C ILE A 20 -10.85 12.94 9.39
N HIS A 21 -10.70 13.84 10.35
CA HIS A 21 -11.80 14.34 11.18
C HIS A 21 -11.80 15.87 11.18
N TYR A 22 -12.93 16.48 10.80
CA TYR A 22 -13.02 17.93 10.59
C TYR A 22 -14.34 18.57 11.06
N ASP A 23 -15.49 17.88 11.08
CA ASP A 23 -16.79 18.51 11.33
C ASP A 23 -17.61 17.80 12.41
N ASN A 24 -17.70 18.40 13.60
CA ASN A 24 -18.53 17.92 14.70
C ASN A 24 -19.91 18.59 14.73
N VAL A 25 -20.87 17.94 15.41
CA VAL A 25 -22.06 18.67 15.87
C VAL A 25 -21.64 19.82 16.78
N GLY A 26 -21.88 21.05 16.34
CA GLY A 26 -21.64 22.25 17.15
C GLY A 26 -20.26 22.84 16.88
N ALA A 27 -19.43 22.96 17.91
CA ALA A 27 -18.06 23.45 17.76
C ALA A 27 -17.13 22.26 17.53
N ASP A 28 -16.24 22.41 16.55
CA ASP A 28 -15.27 21.36 16.19
C ASP A 28 -14.24 21.13 17.30
N SER A 29 -13.90 19.87 17.50
CA SER A 29 -13.03 19.41 18.57
C SER A 29 -12.27 18.16 18.15
N ASN A 30 -11.03 18.05 18.59
CA ASN A 30 -10.15 16.91 18.26
C ASN A 30 -9.98 16.69 16.75
N GLU A 31 -9.89 17.75 15.95
CA GLU A 31 -9.70 17.65 14.51
C GLU A 31 -8.29 17.11 14.18
N PHE A 32 -8.19 16.23 13.20
CA PHE A 32 -6.92 15.63 12.81
C PHE A 32 -6.92 15.07 11.38
N VAL A 33 -5.70 14.83 10.91
CA VAL A 33 -5.41 14.02 9.73
C VAL A 33 -4.45 12.92 10.15
N ALA A 34 -4.77 11.67 9.80
CA ALA A 34 -3.88 10.54 10.01
C ALA A 34 -3.24 10.06 8.71
N VAL A 35 -1.98 9.62 8.83
CA VAL A 35 -1.16 9.15 7.72
C VAL A 35 -0.61 7.77 8.10
N THR A 36 -1.00 6.75 7.33
CA THR A 36 -0.50 5.39 7.52
C THR A 36 0.67 5.13 6.59
N GLY A 37 1.72 4.50 7.12
CA GLY A 37 2.89 4.08 6.36
C GLY A 37 3.56 2.83 6.94
N PRO A 38 4.59 2.29 6.28
CA PRO A 38 5.33 1.15 6.80
C PRO A 38 5.93 1.43 8.19
N ALA A 39 5.97 0.41 9.06
CA ALA A 39 6.65 0.55 10.35
C ALA A 39 8.14 0.88 10.14
N GLY A 40 8.65 1.87 10.90
CA GLY A 40 10.02 2.37 10.75
C GLY A 40 10.28 3.22 9.51
N PHE A 41 9.22 3.68 8.83
CA PHE A 41 9.33 4.66 7.76
C PHE A 41 9.94 5.98 8.26
N ASP A 42 10.73 6.63 7.42
CA ASP A 42 11.34 7.93 7.73
C ASP A 42 10.35 9.05 7.39
N TRP A 43 9.78 9.65 8.44
CA TRP A 43 8.79 10.73 8.34
C TRP A 43 9.43 12.12 8.22
N VAL A 44 10.75 12.23 8.31
CA VAL A 44 11.44 13.53 8.27
C VAL A 44 11.14 14.28 6.99
N GLY A 45 10.56 15.47 7.12
CA GLY A 45 10.23 16.37 6.01
C GLY A 45 8.90 16.07 5.31
N TRP A 46 8.16 15.04 5.71
CA TRP A 46 6.79 14.85 5.24
C TRP A 46 5.86 15.88 5.87
N GLN A 47 4.86 16.33 5.11
CA GLN A 47 3.93 17.36 5.55
C GLN A 47 2.49 17.04 5.15
N VAL A 48 1.55 17.42 6.00
CA VAL A 48 0.15 17.58 5.65
C VAL A 48 -0.13 19.05 5.41
N VAL A 49 -0.80 19.38 4.31
CA VAL A 49 -1.19 20.74 3.94
C VAL A 49 -2.69 20.78 3.69
N LEU A 50 -3.38 21.71 4.33
CA LEU A 50 -4.81 21.95 4.19
C LEU A 50 -5.05 23.08 3.18
N TYR A 51 -6.02 22.88 2.29
CA TYR A 51 -6.37 23.79 1.20
C TYR A 51 -7.81 24.24 1.32
N ASN A 52 -8.02 25.55 1.14
CA ASN A 52 -9.33 26.16 1.14
C ASN A 52 -9.98 25.89 -0.23
N GLY A 53 -11.17 25.30 -0.30
CA GLY A 53 -11.79 24.99 -1.59
C GLY A 53 -12.52 26.16 -2.25
N SER A 54 -12.68 27.30 -1.56
CA SER A 54 -13.24 28.51 -2.17
C SER A 54 -12.24 29.25 -3.04
N ASP A 55 -10.96 29.30 -2.64
CA ASP A 55 -9.91 30.00 -3.38
C ASP A 55 -8.77 29.09 -3.86
N GLY A 56 -8.68 27.84 -3.39
CA GLY A 56 -7.64 26.88 -3.77
C GLY A 56 -6.28 27.14 -3.12
N ALA A 57 -6.19 28.05 -2.15
CA ALA A 57 -4.95 28.37 -1.46
C ALA A 57 -4.73 27.49 -0.22
N PRO A 58 -3.48 27.17 0.15
CA PRO A 58 -3.21 26.49 1.41
C PRO A 58 -3.48 27.44 2.59
N TYR A 59 -4.16 26.97 3.63
CA TYR A 59 -4.43 27.77 4.84
C TYR A 59 -3.70 27.27 6.09
N ALA A 60 -3.28 26.02 6.12
CA ALA A 60 -2.51 25.46 7.23
C ALA A 60 -1.60 24.33 6.74
N SER A 61 -0.50 24.08 7.46
CA SER A 61 0.34 22.92 7.24
C SER A 61 1.03 22.50 8.54
N ALA A 62 1.35 21.22 8.63
CA ALA A 62 2.10 20.66 9.73
C ALA A 62 2.98 19.49 9.24
N GLY A 63 4.12 19.29 9.90
CA GLY A 63 4.96 18.13 9.65
C GLY A 63 4.28 16.85 10.14
N VAL A 64 4.49 15.74 9.44
CA VAL A 64 4.02 14.43 9.90
C VAL A 64 4.96 13.96 11.01
N PRO A 65 4.47 13.73 12.25
CA PRO A 65 5.32 13.27 13.35
C PRO A 65 5.73 11.81 13.16
N ASP A 66 6.76 11.38 13.88
CA ASP A 66 7.02 9.96 14.02
C ASP A 66 5.87 9.28 14.77
N PRO A 67 5.35 8.15 14.26
CA PRO A 67 4.27 7.42 14.90
C PRO A 67 4.73 6.83 16.23
N ALA A 68 3.89 6.95 17.26
CA ALA A 68 4.25 6.53 18.61
C ALA A 68 4.36 5.00 18.76
N THR A 69 3.65 4.23 17.95
CA THR A 69 3.63 2.76 18.02
C THR A 69 3.45 2.15 16.63
N ALA A 70 4.22 1.10 16.34
CA ALA A 70 4.00 0.26 15.17
C ALA A 70 2.93 -0.81 15.45
N ILE A 71 2.12 -1.10 14.45
CA ILE A 71 1.02 -2.07 14.48
C ILE A 71 1.29 -3.08 13.37
N GLY A 72 1.94 -4.19 13.74
CA GLY A 72 2.45 -5.18 12.79
C GLY A 72 3.52 -4.57 11.88
N ALA A 73 3.29 -4.59 10.57
CA ALA A 73 4.22 -4.06 9.56
C ALA A 73 3.98 -2.57 9.23
N TRP A 74 3.10 -1.90 9.97
CA TRP A 74 2.59 -0.56 9.66
C TRP A 74 2.65 0.33 10.88
N ALA A 75 2.51 1.63 10.67
CA ALA A 75 2.40 2.62 11.72
C ALA A 75 1.54 3.78 11.22
N GLU A 76 0.80 4.41 12.13
CA GLU A 76 -0.01 5.59 11.83
C GLU A 76 0.51 6.80 12.58
N ALA A 77 0.79 7.87 11.84
CA ALA A 77 1.13 9.17 12.36
C ALA A 77 -0.11 10.06 12.37
N VAL A 78 -0.34 10.78 13.47
CA VAL A 78 -1.49 11.65 13.65
C VAL A 78 -1.04 13.10 13.65
N VAL A 79 -1.58 13.89 12.74
CA VAL A 79 -1.37 15.33 12.63
C VAL A 79 -2.59 16.03 13.20
N ALA A 80 -2.47 16.56 14.42
CA ALA A 80 -3.51 17.36 15.04
C ALA A 80 -3.56 18.76 14.41
N PHE A 81 -4.77 19.21 14.10
CA PHE A 81 -5.04 20.58 13.66
C PHE A 81 -6.06 21.23 14.61
N GLY A 82 -6.15 22.55 14.55
CA GLY A 82 -7.27 23.28 15.16
C GLY A 82 -7.84 24.21 14.11
N GLY A 83 -9.10 24.01 13.77
CA GLY A 83 -9.80 24.74 12.72
C GLY A 83 -9.50 24.22 11.31
N ILE A 84 -9.63 22.91 11.11
CA ILE A 84 -9.88 22.38 9.77
C ILE A 84 -11.23 22.99 9.32
N GLN A 85 -11.30 23.46 8.09
CA GLN A 85 -12.49 24.13 7.59
C GLN A 85 -13.57 23.11 7.22
N ASN A 86 -14.80 23.44 7.59
CA ASN A 86 -16.01 22.73 7.17
C ASN A 86 -16.46 23.32 5.84
N GLY A 87 -16.73 22.46 4.85
CA GLY A 87 -17.03 22.88 3.49
C GLY A 87 -16.20 22.16 2.45
N PRO A 88 -16.35 22.54 1.16
CA PRO A 88 -15.46 22.08 0.11
C PRO A 88 -14.05 22.53 0.43
N ASP A 89 -13.21 21.60 0.83
CA ASP A 89 -11.81 21.83 1.23
C ASP A 89 -11.01 20.55 0.95
N ALA A 90 -9.68 20.63 1.09
CA ALA A 90 -8.82 19.52 0.73
C ALA A 90 -7.58 19.36 1.61
N VAL A 91 -7.07 18.14 1.65
CA VAL A 91 -5.89 17.71 2.41
C VAL A 91 -4.88 17.10 1.44
N ALA A 92 -3.66 17.61 1.44
CA ALA A 92 -2.55 17.07 0.67
C ALA A 92 -1.49 16.46 1.58
N LEU A 93 -1.01 15.27 1.22
CA LEU A 93 0.21 14.68 1.78
C LEU A 93 1.38 15.00 0.85
N ILE A 94 2.39 15.68 1.37
CA ILE A 94 3.55 16.17 0.63
C ILE A 94 4.80 15.45 1.13
N SER A 95 5.57 14.89 0.19
CA SER A 95 6.85 14.26 0.49
C SER A 95 7.96 15.29 0.75
N PRO A 96 9.10 14.90 1.34
CA PRO A 96 10.24 15.80 1.59
C PRO A 96 10.84 16.44 0.33
N HIS A 97 10.53 15.87 -0.85
CA HIS A 97 10.99 16.37 -2.14
C HIS A 97 9.97 17.33 -2.80
N GLY A 98 8.92 17.72 -2.09
CA GLY A 98 7.85 18.59 -2.60
C GLY A 98 6.88 17.90 -3.55
N VAL A 99 6.93 16.57 -3.67
CA VAL A 99 5.98 15.80 -4.48
C VAL A 99 4.70 15.56 -3.69
N VAL A 100 3.55 15.85 -4.31
CA VAL A 100 2.22 15.50 -3.82
C VAL A 100 2.05 13.98 -3.87
N ALA A 101 2.08 13.32 -2.72
CA ALA A 101 1.86 11.88 -2.61
C ALA A 101 0.38 11.53 -2.70
N GLU A 102 -0.47 12.35 -2.10
CA GLU A 102 -1.92 12.22 -2.19
C GLU A 102 -2.59 13.59 -1.99
N PHE A 103 -3.73 13.83 -2.65
CA PHE A 103 -4.52 15.06 -2.51
C PHE A 103 -6.00 14.74 -2.56
N LEU A 104 -6.70 14.93 -1.44
CA LEU A 104 -8.09 14.52 -1.24
C LEU A 104 -8.95 15.72 -0.91
N ALA A 105 -10.11 15.83 -1.55
CA ALA A 105 -11.12 16.83 -1.21
C ALA A 105 -12.32 16.16 -0.55
N TYR A 106 -12.99 16.90 0.32
CA TYR A 106 -14.28 16.53 0.90
C TYR A 106 -15.31 17.62 0.56
N GLU A 107 -16.59 17.25 0.57
CA GLU A 107 -17.76 18.12 0.32
C GLU A 107 -17.86 18.87 -1.02
N GLY A 108 -16.79 18.88 -1.83
CA GLY A 108 -16.81 19.40 -3.18
C GLY A 108 -15.45 19.32 -3.87
N PRO A 109 -15.40 19.58 -5.18
CA PRO A 109 -14.15 19.56 -5.93
C PRO A 109 -13.25 20.74 -5.53
N VAL A 110 -11.95 20.47 -5.36
CA VAL A 110 -10.94 21.50 -5.06
C VAL A 110 -9.79 21.42 -6.06
N ALA A 111 -9.43 22.57 -6.62
CA ALA A 111 -8.23 22.74 -7.44
C ALA A 111 -7.27 23.69 -6.72
N ALA A 112 -6.05 23.22 -6.46
CA ALA A 112 -5.06 24.05 -5.78
C ALA A 112 -4.49 25.10 -6.76
N ILE A 113 -4.45 26.36 -6.35
CA ILE A 113 -3.90 27.47 -7.16
C ILE A 113 -2.51 27.90 -6.69
N ASP A 114 -2.13 27.53 -5.47
CA ASP A 114 -0.86 27.86 -4.82
C ASP A 114 -0.38 26.68 -3.96
N GLY A 115 0.77 26.82 -3.32
CA GLY A 115 1.35 25.82 -2.43
C GLY A 115 1.92 24.59 -3.16
N PRO A 116 2.35 23.56 -2.39
CA PRO A 116 2.97 22.37 -2.95
C PRO A 116 2.10 21.57 -3.94
N ALA A 117 0.78 21.73 -3.88
CA ALA A 117 -0.16 21.07 -4.78
C ALA A 117 -0.63 21.98 -5.94
N ALA A 118 -0.06 23.18 -6.12
CA ALA A 118 -0.47 24.13 -7.15
C ALA A 118 -0.62 23.46 -8.55
N GLY A 119 -1.78 23.66 -9.17
CA GLY A 119 -2.12 23.09 -10.47
C GLY A 119 -2.67 21.66 -10.43
N ALA A 120 -2.70 21.00 -9.26
CA ALA A 120 -3.35 19.71 -9.08
C ALA A 120 -4.83 19.86 -8.71
N VAL A 121 -5.64 18.87 -9.10
CA VAL A 121 -7.04 18.73 -8.67
C VAL A 121 -7.11 17.60 -7.66
N ALA A 122 -7.73 17.88 -6.51
CA ALA A 122 -7.90 16.90 -5.45
C ALA A 122 -8.93 15.82 -5.84
N ARG A 123 -8.71 14.59 -5.40
CA ARG A 123 -9.68 13.51 -5.54
C ARG A 123 -10.79 13.70 -4.52
N LEU A 124 -12.02 13.91 -5.00
CA LEU A 124 -13.19 14.02 -4.14
C LEU A 124 -13.49 12.68 -3.44
N LEU A 125 -13.67 12.73 -2.12
CA LEU A 125 -14.15 11.62 -1.32
C LEU A 125 -15.65 11.38 -1.56
N PRO A 126 -16.10 10.11 -1.57
CA PRO A 126 -17.51 9.77 -1.75
C PRO A 126 -18.35 9.97 -0.48
N VAL A 127 -17.69 10.26 0.64
CA VAL A 127 -18.27 10.44 1.98
C VAL A 127 -17.81 11.77 2.56
N VAL A 128 -18.61 12.31 3.48
CA VAL A 128 -18.40 13.60 4.15
C VAL A 128 -18.75 13.46 5.63
N GLU A 129 -18.15 14.31 6.45
CA GLU A 129 -18.70 14.63 7.77
C GLU A 129 -19.74 15.75 7.58
N ASN A 130 -20.79 15.73 8.38
CA ASN A 130 -21.82 16.76 8.34
C ASN A 130 -22.43 16.86 9.74
N GLY A 131 -21.72 17.56 10.60
CA GLY A 131 -21.95 17.59 12.03
C GLY A 131 -21.99 16.19 12.61
N VAL A 132 -20.88 15.46 12.61
CA VAL A 132 -20.85 14.10 13.17
C VAL A 132 -20.64 14.12 14.68
N ALA A 133 -21.05 13.06 15.37
CA ALA A 133 -20.79 12.94 16.81
C ALA A 133 -19.28 12.84 17.08
N VAL A 134 -18.82 13.40 18.20
CA VAL A 134 -17.42 13.30 18.62
C VAL A 134 -17.00 11.83 18.70
N GLY A 135 -15.84 11.52 18.13
CA GLY A 135 -15.32 10.15 18.05
C GLY A 135 -15.76 9.38 16.80
N LEU A 136 -16.37 10.06 15.81
CA LEU A 136 -16.48 9.58 14.44
C LEU A 136 -15.48 10.30 13.55
N SER A 137 -15.09 9.66 12.45
CA SER A 137 -14.14 10.20 11.46
C SER A 137 -14.35 9.57 10.09
N LEU A 138 -13.88 10.22 9.02
CA LEU A 138 -13.71 9.57 7.72
C LEU A 138 -12.47 8.67 7.74
N GLN A 139 -12.64 7.40 7.37
CA GLN A 139 -11.58 6.39 7.39
C GLN A 139 -11.48 5.62 6.09
N ARG A 140 -10.25 5.37 5.66
CA ARG A 140 -9.94 4.42 4.60
C ARG A 140 -10.02 2.98 5.10
N GLN A 141 -10.70 2.12 4.35
CA GLN A 141 -10.78 0.67 4.58
C GLN A 141 -10.43 -0.11 3.30
N GLY A 142 -10.35 -1.43 3.40
CA GLY A 142 -10.08 -2.31 2.26
C GLY A 142 -8.60 -2.39 1.94
N SER A 143 -8.27 -2.79 0.71
CA SER A 143 -6.89 -3.05 0.29
C SER A 143 -6.38 -1.94 -0.63
N PRO A 144 -5.06 -1.78 -0.82
CA PRO A 144 -4.50 -0.81 -1.77
C PRO A 144 -5.04 -0.89 -3.21
N ALA A 145 -5.56 -2.05 -3.61
CA ALA A 145 -6.19 -2.23 -4.93
C ALA A 145 -7.69 -1.86 -4.95
N ASP A 146 -8.31 -1.76 -3.77
CA ASP A 146 -9.75 -1.58 -3.57
C ASP A 146 -9.98 -0.85 -2.24
N TRP A 147 -9.58 0.42 -2.22
CA TRP A 147 -9.74 1.30 -1.07
C TRP A 147 -11.10 1.98 -1.13
N ASP A 148 -11.81 1.96 0.01
CA ASP A 148 -13.04 2.73 0.20
C ASP A 148 -12.89 3.69 1.37
N TRP A 149 -13.69 4.76 1.37
CA TRP A 149 -13.78 5.73 2.45
C TRP A 149 -15.13 5.64 3.11
N VAL A 150 -15.15 5.48 4.43
CA VAL A 150 -16.38 5.34 5.22
C VAL A 150 -16.37 6.30 6.41
N LEU A 151 -17.55 6.63 6.92
CA LEU A 151 -17.70 7.27 8.22
C LEU A 151 -17.77 6.18 9.31
N ALA A 152 -16.82 6.16 10.23
CA ALA A 152 -16.70 5.14 11.27
C ALA A 152 -16.21 5.71 12.60
N SER A 153 -16.14 4.89 13.65
CA SER A 153 -15.56 5.27 14.94
C SER A 153 -14.07 5.56 14.80
N ALA A 154 -13.66 6.75 15.24
CA ALA A 154 -12.30 7.25 15.10
C ALA A 154 -11.27 6.27 15.66
N THR A 155 -10.25 5.98 14.87
CA THR A 155 -9.15 5.07 15.19
C THR A 155 -7.84 5.80 15.44
N GLN A 156 -7.87 7.13 15.52
CA GLN A 156 -6.72 8.02 15.75
C GLN A 156 -5.55 7.38 16.52
N GLY A 157 -4.44 7.13 15.82
CA GLY A 157 -3.21 6.56 16.39
C GLY A 157 -3.18 5.03 16.40
N LEU A 158 -4.21 4.39 15.83
CA LEU A 158 -4.32 2.97 15.55
C LEU A 158 -4.51 2.78 14.04
N VAL A 159 -4.35 1.55 13.56
CA VAL A 159 -4.71 1.24 12.17
C VAL A 159 -6.23 1.24 12.05
N ASN A 160 -6.77 1.93 11.04
CA ASN A 160 -8.20 1.92 10.72
C ASN A 160 -8.79 0.51 10.70
N ASP A 161 -10.01 0.39 11.23
CA ASP A 161 -10.76 -0.85 11.18
C ASP A 161 -11.01 -1.27 9.72
N GLY A 162 -10.78 -2.55 9.40
CA GLY A 162 -10.99 -3.07 8.05
C GLY A 162 -9.94 -2.67 7.02
N LEU A 163 -8.87 -1.95 7.41
CA LEU A 163 -7.74 -1.68 6.52
C LEU A 163 -6.90 -2.94 6.33
N VAL A 164 -6.85 -3.43 5.09
CA VAL A 164 -6.15 -4.65 4.69
C VAL A 164 -4.81 -4.28 4.08
N LEU A 165 -3.77 -4.44 4.89
CA LEU A 165 -2.41 -4.02 4.55
C LEU A 165 -1.50 -5.22 4.26
N GLU A 166 -1.91 -6.09 3.34
CA GLU A 166 -1.12 -7.27 2.99
C GLU A 166 0.01 -6.96 2.01
N ARG A 167 1.19 -7.56 2.26
CA ARG A 167 2.17 -7.87 1.20
C ARG A 167 2.10 -9.36 0.88
N THR A 168 1.04 -9.82 0.22
CA THR A 168 0.97 -11.20 -0.25
C THR A 168 1.82 -11.39 -1.50
N SER A 169 3.12 -11.62 -1.32
CA SER A 169 3.90 -12.35 -2.32
C SER A 169 3.53 -13.84 -2.24
N ALA A 170 2.38 -14.20 -2.80
CA ALA A 170 2.13 -15.59 -3.11
C ALA A 170 3.11 -15.97 -4.23
N LEU A 171 4.23 -16.60 -3.88
CA LEU A 171 4.96 -17.41 -4.86
C LEU A 171 3.92 -18.42 -5.39
N PRO A 172 3.63 -18.47 -6.71
CA PRO A 172 2.90 -19.60 -7.24
C PRO A 172 3.73 -20.82 -6.85
N ALA A 173 3.13 -21.75 -6.10
CA ALA A 173 3.81 -22.97 -5.67
C ALA A 173 4.54 -23.53 -6.92
N PRO A 174 5.89 -23.65 -6.91
CA PRO A 174 6.56 -24.25 -8.04
C PRO A 174 5.90 -25.61 -8.21
N ALA A 175 5.41 -25.90 -9.42
CA ALA A 175 4.72 -27.15 -9.72
C ALA A 175 5.62 -28.32 -9.32
N THR A 176 5.45 -28.81 -8.09
CA THR A 176 6.21 -29.92 -7.50
C THR A 176 5.90 -31.25 -8.21
N TRP A 177 4.95 -31.23 -9.16
CA TRP A 177 4.65 -32.31 -10.08
C TRP A 177 5.77 -32.63 -11.07
N LEU A 178 6.76 -31.75 -11.30
CA LEU A 178 7.86 -32.00 -12.25
C LEU A 178 9.05 -32.79 -11.68
N LEU A 179 9.04 -33.18 -10.39
CA LEU A 179 10.13 -33.98 -9.78
C LEU A 179 9.81 -35.48 -9.57
N MET A 180 8.69 -36.01 -10.10
CA MET A 180 8.35 -37.44 -9.97
C MET A 180 8.38 -38.27 -11.28
N LEU A 181 9.13 -37.84 -12.30
CA LEU A 181 9.34 -38.66 -13.52
C LEU A 181 10.83 -38.92 -13.83
N ALA A 182 11.61 -39.26 -12.80
CA ALA A 182 12.96 -39.80 -12.97
C ALA A 182 13.20 -41.02 -12.07
N ALA A 183 12.25 -41.96 -12.05
CA ALA A 183 12.47 -43.28 -11.50
C ALA A 183 11.52 -44.26 -12.18
N LEU A 184 11.78 -44.65 -13.43
CA LEU A 184 11.27 -45.91 -14.03
C LEU A 184 11.81 -46.20 -15.45
N TRP A 185 13.02 -45.73 -15.82
CA TRP A 185 13.66 -46.24 -17.04
C TRP A 185 15.15 -46.50 -16.85
N GLY A 186 15.46 -47.70 -16.38
CA GLY A 186 16.81 -48.20 -16.25
C GLY A 186 16.81 -49.72 -16.19
N GLY A 187 16.50 -50.37 -17.31
CA GLY A 187 16.42 -51.82 -17.34
C GLY A 187 16.28 -52.41 -18.74
N PHE A 188 17.16 -52.10 -19.68
CA PHE A 188 17.39 -52.96 -20.85
C PHE A 188 18.74 -52.66 -21.51
N THR A 189 19.85 -53.23 -21.00
CA THR A 189 21.09 -53.33 -21.77
C THR A 189 21.15 -54.71 -22.44
N ARG A 190 20.87 -54.71 -23.74
CA ARG A 190 20.95 -55.85 -24.66
C ARG A 190 22.43 -56.26 -24.82
N ARG A 191 22.82 -57.46 -24.36
CA ARG A 191 24.16 -58.02 -24.65
C ARG A 191 24.26 -58.39 -26.13
N SER A 192 25.03 -57.63 -26.90
CA SER A 192 25.47 -58.02 -28.25
C SER A 192 26.62 -59.02 -28.15
N ARG A 193 26.48 -60.16 -28.83
CA ARG A 193 27.55 -61.14 -29.05
C ARG A 193 28.59 -60.52 -29.98
N VAL A 194 29.86 -60.63 -29.63
CA VAL A 194 30.97 -60.49 -30.57
C VAL A 194 31.66 -61.86 -30.64
N ALA A 195 31.60 -62.45 -31.83
CA ALA A 195 32.37 -63.63 -32.19
C ALA A 195 33.83 -63.20 -32.41
N VAL A 196 34.76 -63.89 -31.77
CA VAL A 196 36.18 -63.85 -32.12
C VAL A 196 36.55 -65.25 -32.55
N ALA A 197 36.82 -65.41 -33.84
CA ALA A 197 37.56 -66.53 -34.38
C ALA A 197 39.00 -66.07 -34.53
N ASP A 198 39.95 -66.89 -34.09
CA ASP A 198 41.27 -67.08 -34.70
C ASP A 198 41.93 -68.31 -34.06
N GLY A 199 42.26 -69.31 -34.88
CA GLY A 199 43.33 -70.29 -34.60
C GLY A 199 44.65 -69.78 -35.21
N PRO A 200 45.70 -70.61 -35.40
CA PRO A 200 45.92 -72.00 -35.00
C PRO A 200 47.27 -72.24 -34.27
N GLY A 201 47.52 -73.47 -33.81
CA GLY A 201 48.88 -74.05 -33.78
C GLY A 201 49.31 -74.76 -32.48
N VAL A 202 49.28 -76.10 -32.46
CA VAL A 202 50.42 -77.06 -32.47
C VAL A 202 51.28 -77.11 -31.17
N LEU A 203 51.23 -78.23 -30.42
CA LEU A 203 52.32 -79.23 -30.28
C LEU A 203 52.16 -80.14 -29.03
N ALA A 204 52.19 -81.44 -29.32
CA ALA A 204 52.87 -82.55 -28.63
C ALA A 204 52.80 -82.72 -27.09
N GLY A 205 52.43 -83.94 -26.70
CA GLY A 205 52.57 -84.53 -25.36
C GLY A 205 51.84 -85.85 -25.28
#